data_AF-A0A1G1TLZ8-F1
#
_entry.id   AF-A0A1G1TLZ8-F1
#
_cell.length_a   1.000
_cell.length_b   1.000
_cell.length_c   1.000
_cell.angle_alpha   90.00
_cell.angle_beta   90.00
_cell.angle_gamma   90.00
#
_symmetry.space_group_name_H-M   'P 1'
#
loop_
_entity.id
_entity.type
_entity.pdbx_description
1 polymer ?
#
loop_
_entity_poly.entity_id
_entity_poly.type
_entity_poly.pdbx_seq_one_letter_code
_entity_poly.pdbx_strand_id
1 'polypeptide(L)'
;MFGSLVGGVVQPIFNQGLNRARLRNAQGLEDEYRFTYQQTLLGAGQEVSNALYAYETAGQKVAIRTNQLVALRRAVDFTQELLKYSSATYTDVLTSQQSLLAAQLSSVNDRLQQLQATTELYRALGGGWR
;
A
#
# COMPACT_ATOMS: atom_id res chain seq x y z
N MET A 1 56.01 26.77 -40.19
CA MET A 1 55.74 26.03 -38.93
C MET A 1 55.17 26.94 -37.82
N PHE A 2 54.34 27.95 -38.14
CA PHE A 2 53.75 28.86 -37.13
C PHE A 2 52.21 28.90 -37.15
N GLY A 3 51.56 28.33 -38.19
CA GLY A 3 50.09 28.28 -38.29
C GLY A 3 49.41 27.20 -37.44
N SER A 4 50.11 26.09 -37.14
CA SER A 4 49.54 24.98 -36.36
C SER A 4 49.51 25.26 -34.85
N LEU A 5 50.50 26.00 -34.33
CA LEU A 5 50.56 26.41 -32.91
C LEU A 5 49.49 27.43 -32.55
N VAL A 6 49.15 28.35 -33.46
CA VAL A 6 48.06 29.30 -33.26
C VAL A 6 46.72 28.57 -33.32
N GLY A 7 46.48 27.71 -34.31
CA GLY A 7 45.22 26.95 -34.44
C GLY A 7 44.85 26.08 -33.24
N GLY A 8 45.83 25.48 -32.55
CA GLY A 8 45.60 24.72 -31.31
C GLY A 8 45.27 25.57 -30.08
N VAL A 9 45.73 26.83 -30.04
CA VAL A 9 45.50 27.76 -28.93
C VAL A 9 44.19 28.56 -29.10
N VAL A 10 43.70 28.78 -30.33
CA VAL A 10 42.41 29.47 -30.54
C VAL A 10 41.19 28.53 -30.43
N GLN A 11 41.37 27.22 -30.60
CA GLN A 11 40.29 26.22 -30.46
C GLN A 11 39.54 26.29 -29.11
N PRO A 12 40.21 26.38 -27.95
CA PRO A 12 39.56 26.54 -26.65
C PRO A 12 38.88 27.90 -26.47
N ILE A 13 39.42 28.96 -27.09
CA ILE A 13 38.92 30.34 -26.95
C ILE A 13 37.58 30.50 -27.67
N PHE A 14 37.41 29.91 -28.86
CA PHE A 14 36.11 29.85 -29.55
C PHE A 14 35.17 28.74 -29.04
N ASN A 15 35.70 27.66 -28.43
CA ASN A 15 34.90 26.60 -27.80
C ASN A 15 34.38 26.94 -26.39
N GLN A 16 34.68 28.13 -25.84
CA GLN A 16 34.16 28.53 -24.53
C GLN A 16 32.63 28.47 -24.47
N GLY A 17 31.94 28.79 -25.56
CA GLY A 17 30.48 28.64 -25.66
C GLY A 17 30.01 27.19 -25.59
N LEU A 18 30.67 26.28 -26.32
CA LEU A 18 30.37 24.84 -26.32
C LEU A 18 30.67 24.17 -24.98
N ASN A 19 31.79 24.51 -24.35
CA ASN A 19 32.14 23.97 -23.03
C ASN A 19 31.17 24.49 -21.94
N ARG A 20 30.79 25.77 -21.99
CA ARG A 20 29.74 26.33 -21.12
C ARG A 20 28.37 25.71 -21.38
N ALA A 21 28.05 25.38 -22.63
CA ALA A 21 26.80 24.69 -22.98
C ALA A 21 26.79 23.25 -22.44
N ARG A 22 27.90 22.51 -22.60
CA ARG A 22 28.07 21.16 -22.02
C ARG A 22 27.98 21.16 -20.51
N LEU A 23 28.64 22.12 -19.83
CA LEU A 23 28.54 22.26 -18.38
C LEU A 23 27.10 22.55 -17.94
N ARG A 24 26.42 23.50 -18.59
CA ARG A 24 25.00 23.79 -18.30
C ARG A 24 24.09 22.58 -18.52
N ASN A 25 24.34 21.79 -19.57
CA ASN A 25 23.58 20.57 -19.81
C ASN A 25 23.85 19.51 -18.73
N ALA A 26 25.12 19.31 -18.34
CA ALA A 26 25.48 18.39 -17.27
C ALA A 26 24.87 18.79 -15.91
N GLN A 27 24.87 20.09 -15.60
CA GLN A 27 24.18 20.63 -14.41
C GLN A 27 22.67 20.40 -14.47
N GLY A 28 22.04 20.63 -15.63
CA GLY A 28 20.62 20.34 -15.81
C GLY A 28 20.28 18.86 -15.60
N LEU A 29 21.13 17.95 -16.11
CA LEU A 29 20.96 16.51 -15.88
C LEU A 29 21.18 16.12 -14.42
N GLU A 30 22.15 16.73 -13.73
CA GLU A 30 22.36 16.51 -12.29
C GLU A 30 21.11 16.89 -11.48
N ASP A 31 20.53 18.06 -11.75
CA ASP A 31 19.30 18.53 -11.11
C ASP A 31 18.12 17.59 -11.42
N GLU A 32 18.00 17.13 -12.67
CA GLU A 32 16.98 16.16 -13.08
C GLU A 32 17.09 14.84 -12.31
N TYR A 33 18.31 14.28 -12.19
CA TYR A 33 18.53 13.05 -11.41
C TYR A 33 18.29 13.26 -9.91
N ARG A 34 18.65 14.43 -9.37
CA ARG A 34 18.36 14.79 -7.98
C ARG A 34 16.85 14.84 -7.73
N PHE A 35 16.08 15.49 -8.59
CA PHE A 35 14.62 15.55 -8.43
C PHE A 35 13.98 14.19 -8.63
N THR A 36 14.44 13.40 -9.61
CA THR A 36 13.98 12.03 -9.81
C THR A 36 14.21 11.18 -8.55
N TYR A 37 15.41 11.25 -7.97
CA TYR A 37 15.72 10.55 -6.72
C TYR A 37 14.80 10.97 -5.57
N GLN A 38 14.60 12.29 -5.38
CA GLN A 38 13.70 12.81 -4.35
C GLN A 38 12.27 12.30 -4.54
N GLN A 39 11.77 12.31 -5.78
CA GLN A 39 10.43 11.83 -6.10
C GLN A 39 10.29 10.33 -5.85
N THR A 40 11.29 9.52 -6.24
CA THR A 40 11.29 8.08 -5.95
C THR A 40 11.30 7.80 -4.45
N LEU A 41 12.08 8.55 -3.68
CA LEU A 41 12.16 8.39 -2.23
C LEU A 41 10.82 8.74 -1.55
N LEU A 42 10.19 9.85 -1.95
CA LEU A 42 8.87 10.25 -1.45
C LEU A 42 7.80 9.23 -1.83
N GLY A 43 7.82 8.74 -3.08
CA GLY A 43 6.91 7.70 -3.55
C GLY A 43 7.04 6.42 -2.74
N ALA A 44 8.26 5.93 -2.53
CA ALA A 44 8.52 4.74 -1.72
C ALA A 44 8.05 4.92 -0.26
N GLY A 45 8.30 6.08 0.34
CA GLY A 45 7.82 6.39 1.69
C GLY A 45 6.29 6.38 1.79
N GLN A 46 5.61 6.93 0.79
CA GLN A 46 4.15 6.91 0.70
C GLN A 46 3.60 5.49 0.52
N GLU A 47 4.23 4.67 -0.33
CA GLU A 47 3.84 3.26 -0.53
C GLU A 47 3.94 2.45 0.78
N VAL A 48 5.06 2.57 1.50
CA VAL A 48 5.24 1.91 2.81
C VAL A 48 4.20 2.38 3.83
N SER A 49 3.97 3.69 3.91
CA SER A 49 2.99 4.26 4.84
C SER A 49 1.58 3.74 4.57
N ASN A 50 1.15 3.74 3.31
CA ASN A 50 -0.16 3.25 2.91
C ASN A 50 -0.30 1.74 3.18
N ALA A 51 0.72 0.95 2.87
CA ALA A 51 0.70 -0.50 3.08
C ALA A 51 0.65 -0.85 4.59
N LEU A 52 1.40 -0.11 5.43
CA LEU A 52 1.37 -0.29 6.88
C LEU A 52 0.00 0.02 7.45
N TYR A 53 -0.58 1.16 7.05
CA TYR A 53 -1.93 1.55 7.46
C TYR A 53 -2.98 0.50 7.06
N ALA A 54 -2.89 -0.03 5.83
CA ALA A 54 -3.78 -1.09 5.37
C ALA A 54 -3.63 -2.37 6.19
N TYR A 55 -2.40 -2.78 6.52
CA TYR A 55 -2.12 -3.94 7.35
C TYR A 55 -2.71 -3.81 8.76
N GLU A 56 -2.49 -2.68 9.42
CA GLU A 56 -3.01 -2.41 10.76
C GLU A 56 -4.55 -2.39 10.76
N THR A 57 -5.14 -1.67 9.81
CA THR A 57 -6.60 -1.56 9.68
C THR A 57 -7.24 -2.93 9.41
N ALA A 58 -6.63 -3.75 8.55
CA ALA A 58 -7.12 -5.10 8.28
C ALA A 58 -7.06 -5.99 9.52
N GLY A 59 -5.99 -5.89 10.33
CA GLY A 59 -5.88 -6.57 11.62
C GLY A 59 -6.98 -6.16 12.60
N GLN A 60 -7.23 -4.84 12.73
CA GLN A 60 -8.31 -4.32 13.58
C GLN A 60 -9.69 -4.82 13.12
N LYS A 61 -9.94 -4.84 11.81
CA LYS A 61 -11.19 -5.33 11.22
C LYS A 61 -11.45 -6.80 11.58
N VAL A 62 -10.43 -7.66 11.52
CA VAL A 62 -10.53 -9.08 11.92
C VAL A 62 -10.84 -9.23 13.42
N ALA A 63 -10.23 -8.40 14.27
CA ALA A 63 -10.51 -8.42 15.71
C ALA A 63 -11.97 -8.03 16.00
N ILE A 64 -12.46 -6.95 15.37
CA ILE A 64 -13.87 -6.51 15.48
C ILE A 64 -14.82 -7.61 14.98
N ARG A 65 -14.51 -8.21 13.83
CA ARG A 65 -15.32 -9.30 13.25
C ARG A 65 -15.41 -10.50 14.19
N THR A 66 -14.32 -10.85 14.86
CA THR A 66 -14.28 -11.95 15.82
C THR A 66 -15.25 -11.70 16.98
N ASN A 67 -15.26 -10.49 17.53
CA ASN A 67 -16.22 -10.11 18.58
C ASN A 67 -17.67 -10.17 18.09
N GLN A 68 -17.93 -9.72 16.86
CA GLN A 68 -19.25 -9.82 16.26
C GLN A 68 -19.71 -11.28 16.10
N LEU A 69 -18.81 -12.19 15.68
CA LEU A 69 -19.14 -13.62 15.57
C LEU A 69 -19.50 -14.22 16.92
N VAL A 70 -18.82 -13.84 18.00
CA VAL A 70 -19.15 -14.29 19.36
C VAL A 70 -20.54 -13.80 19.76
N ALA A 71 -20.86 -12.54 19.51
CA ALA A 71 -22.18 -11.97 19.83
C ALA A 71 -23.31 -12.64 19.02
N LEU A 72 -23.09 -12.87 17.72
CA LEU A 72 -24.09 -13.50 16.85
C LEU A 72 -24.31 -14.99 17.18
N ARG A 73 -23.27 -15.71 17.61
CA ARG A 73 -23.43 -17.08 18.14
C ARG A 73 -24.34 -17.09 19.36
N ARG A 74 -24.10 -16.21 20.33
CA ARG A 74 -24.98 -16.08 21.51
C ARG A 74 -26.42 -15.72 21.14
N ALA A 75 -26.62 -14.87 20.12
CA ALA A 75 -27.96 -14.54 19.65
C ALA A 75 -28.70 -15.76 19.07
N VAL A 76 -28.00 -16.63 18.33
CA VAL A 76 -28.55 -17.90 17.86
C VAL A 76 -28.90 -18.80 19.06
N ASP A 77 -28.01 -18.93 20.05
CA ASP A 77 -28.26 -19.76 21.23
C ASP A 77 -29.50 -19.27 22.00
N PHE A 78 -29.61 -17.96 22.25
CA PHE A 78 -30.76 -17.37 22.95
C PHE A 78 -32.08 -17.51 22.18
N THR A 79 -32.07 -17.34 20.85
CA THR A 79 -33.30 -17.52 20.05
C THR A 79 -33.74 -18.98 20.01
N GLN A 80 -32.80 -19.94 20.04
CA GLN A 80 -33.13 -21.36 20.18
C GLN A 80 -33.72 -21.70 21.55
N GLU A 81 -33.16 -21.14 22.64
CA GLU A 81 -33.74 -21.29 23.99
C GLU A 81 -35.14 -20.68 24.06
N LEU A 82 -35.33 -19.47 23.53
CA LEU A 82 -36.64 -18.82 23.48
C LEU A 82 -37.65 -19.62 22.65
N LEU A 83 -37.25 -20.22 21.52
CA LEU A 83 -38.15 -21.09 20.76
C LEU A 83 -38.61 -22.31 21.59
N LYS A 84 -37.73 -22.82 22.46
CA LYS A 84 -38.01 -24.00 23.29
C LYS A 84 -38.86 -23.68 24.52
N TYR A 85 -38.65 -22.50 25.12
CA TYR A 85 -39.22 -22.14 26.43
C TYR A 85 -40.18 -20.93 26.39
N SER A 86 -40.36 -20.29 25.25
CA SER A 86 -41.18 -19.07 25.04
C SER A 86 -41.94 -19.13 23.70
N SER A 87 -42.82 -18.16 23.44
CA SER A 87 -43.60 -18.02 22.19
C SER A 87 -42.78 -17.45 21.02
N ALA A 88 -41.45 -17.58 21.03
CA ALA A 88 -40.62 -17.09 19.93
C ALA A 88 -40.88 -17.92 18.66
N THR A 89 -40.79 -17.27 17.50
CA THR A 89 -41.08 -17.93 16.23
C THR A 89 -39.81 -18.56 15.66
N TYR A 90 -39.97 -19.64 14.91
CA TYR A 90 -38.85 -20.24 14.17
C TYR A 90 -38.17 -19.24 13.22
N THR A 91 -38.90 -18.22 12.77
CA THR A 91 -38.40 -17.09 11.98
C THR A 91 -37.30 -16.30 12.71
N ASP A 92 -37.38 -16.15 14.04
CA ASP A 92 -36.38 -15.43 14.83
C ASP A 92 -35.05 -16.18 14.88
N VAL A 93 -35.12 -17.52 15.02
CA VAL A 93 -33.95 -18.41 14.95
C VAL A 93 -33.32 -18.33 13.57
N LEU A 94 -34.13 -18.44 12.51
CA LEU A 94 -33.63 -18.39 11.14
C LEU A 94 -32.95 -17.05 10.83
N THR A 95 -33.53 -15.93 11.28
CA THR A 95 -32.98 -14.59 11.09
C THR A 95 -31.63 -14.43 11.81
N SER A 96 -31.53 -14.96 13.03
CA SER A 96 -30.28 -14.94 13.80
C SER A 96 -29.19 -15.80 13.16
N GLN A 97 -29.56 -16.99 12.65
CA GLN A 97 -28.65 -17.87 11.92
C GLN A 97 -28.18 -17.24 10.60
N GLN A 98 -29.07 -16.58 9.86
CA GLN A 98 -28.72 -15.88 8.63
C GLN A 98 -27.74 -14.73 8.90
N SER A 99 -27.94 -13.98 9.98
CA SER A 99 -27.03 -12.92 10.41
C SER A 99 -25.65 -13.46 10.79
N LEU A 100 -25.60 -14.58 11.53
CA LEU A 100 -24.36 -15.27 11.86
C LEU A 100 -23.62 -15.74 10.59
N LEU A 101 -24.33 -16.38 9.66
CA LEU A 101 -23.76 -16.87 8.41
C LEU A 101 -23.18 -15.73 7.57
N ALA A 102 -23.90 -14.61 7.42
CA ALA A 102 -23.43 -13.43 6.70
C ALA A 102 -22.13 -12.87 7.33
N ALA A 103 -22.05 -12.83 8.66
CA ALA A 103 -20.84 -12.42 9.35
C ALA A 103 -19.68 -13.42 9.19
N GLN A 104 -19.95 -14.72 9.16
CA GLN A 104 -18.94 -15.76 8.89
C GLN A 104 -18.35 -15.61 7.49
N LEU A 105 -19.20 -15.43 6.48
CA LEU A 105 -18.77 -15.17 5.10
C LEU A 105 -17.92 -13.88 5.02
N SER A 106 -18.36 -12.82 5.69
CA SER A 106 -17.60 -11.58 5.77
C SER A 106 -16.23 -11.77 6.45
N SER A 107 -16.15 -12.64 7.47
CA SER A 107 -14.90 -12.95 8.16
C SER A 107 -13.86 -13.63 7.26
N VAL A 108 -14.30 -14.43 6.29
CA VAL A 108 -13.40 -15.03 5.31
C VAL A 108 -12.77 -13.95 4.44
N ASN A 109 -13.59 -12.99 3.97
CA ASN A 109 -13.12 -11.85 3.20
C ASN A 109 -12.20 -10.94 4.02
N ASP A 110 -12.52 -10.68 5.29
CA ASP A 110 -11.69 -9.88 6.19
C ASP A 110 -10.31 -10.54 6.39
N ARG A 111 -10.27 -11.88 6.50
CA ARG A 111 -9.01 -12.62 6.59
C ARG A 111 -8.20 -12.58 5.29
N LEU A 112 -8.85 -12.67 4.14
CA LEU A 112 -8.19 -12.52 2.84
C LEU A 112 -7.55 -11.12 2.71
N GLN A 113 -8.28 -10.07 3.08
CA GLN A 113 -7.77 -8.69 3.07
C GLN A 113 -6.56 -8.54 3.99
N GLN A 114 -6.59 -9.14 5.18
CA GLN A 114 -5.44 -9.13 6.10
C GLN A 114 -4.20 -9.78 5.47
N LEU A 115 -4.36 -10.94 4.81
CA LEU A 115 -3.24 -11.63 4.16
C LEU A 115 -2.68 -10.81 3.00
N GLN A 116 -3.54 -10.22 2.17
CA GLN A 116 -3.14 -9.34 1.08
C GLN A 116 -2.38 -8.10 1.58
N ALA A 117 -2.88 -7.46 2.64
CA ALA A 117 -2.20 -6.32 3.25
C ALA A 117 -0.84 -6.70 3.84
N THR A 118 -0.70 -7.92 4.37
CA THR A 118 0.58 -8.45 4.85
C THR A 118 1.58 -8.60 3.70
N THR A 119 1.16 -9.20 2.58
CA THR A 119 2.02 -9.35 1.39
C THR A 119 2.39 -8.02 0.77
N GLU A 120 1.47 -7.05 0.78
CA GLU A 120 1.69 -5.71 0.23
C GLU A 120 2.67 -4.90 1.08
N LEU A 121 2.54 -4.96 2.42
CA LEU A 121 3.50 -4.35 3.33
C LEU A 121 4.90 -4.95 3.15
N TYR A 122 4.99 -6.27 3.02
CA TYR A 122 6.26 -6.95 2.75
C TYR A 122 6.90 -6.49 1.43
N ARG A 123 6.09 -6.32 0.36
CA ARG A 123 6.52 -5.78 -0.93
C ARG A 123 7.05 -4.35 -0.79
N ALA A 124 6.27 -3.48 -0.14
CA ALA A 124 6.59 -2.06 0.01
C ALA A 124 7.89 -1.82 0.81
N LEU A 125 8.18 -2.68 1.81
CA LEU A 125 9.41 -2.64 2.60
C LEU A 125 10.66 -3.15 1.84
N GLY A 126 10.53 -3.54 0.58
CA GLY A 126 11.64 -4.03 -0.25
C GLY A 126 11.83 -5.55 -0.22
N GLY A 127 10.92 -6.30 0.42
CA GLY A 127 10.94 -7.77 0.45
C GLY A 127 10.38 -8.44 -0.81
N GLY A 128 9.78 -7.69 -1.72
CA GLY A 128 9.32 -8.18 -3.01
C GLY A 128 10.40 -8.09 -4.09
N TRP A 129 11.26 -9.09 -4.19
CA TRP A 129 12.08 -9.32 -5.39
C TRP A 129 11.15 -9.61 -6.58
N ARG A 130 11.60 -9.26 -7.78
CA ARG A 130 11.09 -9.90 -9.01
C ARG A 130 11.22 -11.42 -8.92
#